data_AF-A0A9P1GUC2-F1
#
_entry.id   AF-A0A9P1GUC2-F1
#
_cell.length_a   1.000
_cell.length_b   1.000
_cell.length_c   1.000
_cell.angle_alpha   90.00
_cell.angle_beta   90.00
_cell.angle_gamma   90.00
#
_symmetry.space_group_name_H-M   'P 1'
#
loop_
_entity.id
_entity.type
_entity.pdbx_description
1 polymer ?
#
loop_
_entity_poly.entity_id
_entity_poly.type
_entity_poly.pdbx_seq_one_letter_code
_entity_poly.pdbx_strand_id
1 'polypeptide(L)'
;MRFVLLPISTKRTLLYCIRNKEAAKQRTGLADKVTTKVASLWASWERREGGWQRKVVDYGNHALRRIPFQEWGLNHSSGSSYPCNTQSPFFYLAYRAWSHWRAIKGGQHVQFLISNKLLSITPSPILDSVYSDRKPLLTGLKDAQTQTPTEEAAKAGDAGNDPEEPAGKVLLCRETAAKLGKALEHPEIEAELERAIWQVEQSNQAGRQETVNSKKDN
;
A
#
# COMPACT_ATOMS: atom_id res chain seq x y z
N MET A 1 -11.74 -3.53 14.04
CA MET A 1 -10.54 -3.49 13.17
C MET A 1 -9.73 -2.28 13.61
N ARG A 2 -8.40 -2.30 13.50
CA ARG A 2 -7.56 -1.16 13.92
C ARG A 2 -6.97 -0.51 12.68
N PHE A 3 -7.31 0.75 12.44
CA PHE A 3 -6.63 1.55 11.42
C PHE A 3 -5.33 2.12 12.00
N VAL A 4 -4.28 2.16 11.20
CA VAL A 4 -2.96 2.68 11.57
C VAL A 4 -2.55 3.69 10.50
N LEU A 5 -2.19 4.90 10.92
CA LEU A 5 -1.73 5.99 10.07
C LEU A 5 -0.21 6.09 10.22
N LEU A 6 0.51 5.84 9.13
CA LEU A 6 1.98 5.80 9.10
C LEU A 6 2.50 6.89 8.16
N PRO A 7 2.97 8.05 8.65
CA PRO A 7 3.64 9.04 7.82
C PRO A 7 4.94 8.45 7.26
N ILE A 8 5.00 8.28 5.93
CA ILE A 8 6.18 7.77 5.21
C ILE A 8 7.07 8.93 4.79
N SER A 9 6.47 10.08 4.49
CA SER A 9 7.12 11.32 4.09
C SER A 9 6.34 12.51 4.65
N THR A 10 6.96 13.69 4.70
CA THR A 10 6.30 14.95 5.11
C THR A 10 5.02 15.26 4.32
N LYS A 11 4.92 14.80 3.06
CA LYS A 11 3.73 14.98 2.21
C LYS A 11 2.90 13.69 1.98
N ARG A 12 3.26 12.54 2.58
CA ARG A 12 2.57 11.25 2.32
C ARG A 12 2.44 10.34 3.55
N THR A 13 1.21 9.88 3.80
CA THR A 13 0.83 8.97 4.89
C THR A 13 0.16 7.71 4.34
N LEU A 14 0.61 6.54 4.78
CA LEU A 14 -0.02 5.25 4.51
C LEU A 14 -1.13 4.98 5.54
N LEU A 15 -2.33 4.65 5.07
CA LEU A 15 -3.43 4.17 5.91
C LEU A 15 -3.52 2.65 5.81
N TYR A 16 -3.07 1.95 6.86
CA TYR A 16 -3.15 0.49 6.95
C TYR A 16 -4.34 0.05 7.82
N CYS A 17 -4.87 -1.15 7.58
CA CYS A 17 -6.01 -1.71 8.32
C CYS A 17 -5.70 -3.10 8.87
N ILE A 18 -5.39 -3.18 10.17
CA ILE A 18 -5.19 -4.43 10.89
C ILE A 18 -6.58 -5.04 11.18
N ARG A 19 -6.90 -6.13 10.48
CA ARG A 19 -8.10 -6.93 10.74
C ARG A 19 -7.88 -7.79 11.99
N ASN A 20 -8.72 -7.61 13.01
CA ASN A 20 -8.73 -8.53 14.16
C ASN A 20 -9.08 -9.95 13.65
N LYS A 21 -8.16 -10.89 13.86
CA LYS A 21 -8.23 -12.29 13.39
C LYS A 21 -9.30 -13.10 14.13
N GLU A 22 -9.66 -12.75 15.35
CA GLU A 22 -10.72 -13.41 16.14
C GLU A 22 -12.12 -12.95 15.71
N ALA A 23 -12.30 -11.63 15.53
CA ALA A 23 -13.50 -11.07 14.92
C ALA A 23 -13.69 -11.49 13.44
N ALA A 24 -12.64 -12.02 12.80
CA ALA A 24 -12.74 -12.72 11.53
C ALA A 24 -13.25 -14.17 11.70
N LYS A 25 -12.70 -14.93 12.67
CA LYS A 25 -13.15 -16.30 13.00
C LYS A 25 -14.63 -16.37 13.41
N GLN A 26 -15.13 -15.42 14.21
CA GLN A 26 -16.56 -15.34 14.56
C GLN A 26 -17.48 -15.05 13.36
N ARG A 27 -16.93 -14.59 12.23
CA ARG A 27 -17.70 -14.20 11.03
C ARG A 27 -17.62 -15.25 9.91
N THR A 28 -17.43 -16.54 10.23
CA THR A 28 -17.58 -17.67 9.28
C THR A 28 -19.03 -17.79 8.80
N GLY A 29 -19.40 -16.96 7.82
CA GLY A 29 -20.76 -16.75 7.39
C GLY A 29 -21.24 -17.77 6.35
N LEU A 30 -22.46 -17.54 5.84
CA LEU A 30 -22.96 -18.24 4.65
C LEU A 30 -22.02 -18.05 3.45
N ALA A 31 -21.36 -16.89 3.33
CA ALA A 31 -20.34 -16.64 2.32
C ALA A 31 -19.16 -17.62 2.41
N ASP A 32 -18.54 -17.80 3.58
CA ASP A 32 -17.41 -18.73 3.75
C ASP A 32 -17.83 -20.19 3.55
N LYS A 33 -19.08 -20.55 3.91
CA LYS A 33 -19.67 -21.86 3.59
C LYS A 33 -19.84 -22.06 2.08
N VAL A 34 -20.22 -21.02 1.33
CA VAL A 34 -20.27 -21.07 -0.14
C VAL A 34 -18.86 -21.14 -0.73
N THR A 35 -17.90 -20.34 -0.26
CA THR A 35 -16.51 -20.36 -0.74
C THR A 35 -15.84 -21.71 -0.48
N THR A 36 -16.01 -22.31 0.70
CA THR A 36 -15.48 -23.65 0.99
C THR A 36 -16.16 -24.74 0.16
N LYS A 37 -17.47 -24.64 -0.11
CA LYS A 37 -18.15 -25.54 -1.06
C LYS A 37 -17.63 -25.38 -2.48
N VAL A 38 -17.48 -24.16 -2.99
CA VAL A 38 -16.91 -23.88 -4.32
C VAL A 38 -15.46 -24.39 -4.42
N ALA A 39 -14.63 -24.18 -3.39
CA ALA A 39 -13.28 -24.73 -3.35
C ALA A 39 -13.26 -26.27 -3.36
N SER A 40 -14.18 -26.92 -2.61
CA SER A 40 -14.31 -28.39 -2.62
C SER A 40 -14.79 -28.93 -3.97
N LEU A 41 -15.65 -28.18 -4.68
CA LEU A 41 -16.09 -28.51 -6.04
C LEU A 41 -14.93 -28.34 -7.05
N TRP A 42 -14.16 -27.25 -6.96
CA TRP A 42 -12.99 -27.01 -7.80
C TRP A 42 -11.93 -28.12 -7.64
N ALA A 43 -11.60 -28.48 -6.40
CA ALA A 43 -10.71 -29.61 -6.11
C ALA A 43 -11.29 -30.97 -6.57
N SER A 44 -12.62 -31.11 -6.66
CA SER A 44 -13.26 -32.30 -7.26
C SER A 44 -13.19 -32.33 -8.79
N TRP A 45 -13.00 -31.18 -9.45
CA TRP A 45 -12.80 -31.06 -10.89
C TRP A 45 -11.32 -31.23 -11.27
N GLU A 46 -10.39 -30.77 -10.43
CA GLU A 46 -8.94 -31.02 -10.56
C GLU A 46 -8.58 -32.51 -10.55
N ARG A 47 -9.34 -33.32 -9.81
CA ARG A 47 -9.17 -34.78 -9.74
C ARG A 47 -9.76 -35.56 -10.92
N ARG A 48 -10.38 -34.89 -11.91
CA ARG A 48 -10.94 -35.54 -13.10
C ARG A 48 -9.90 -35.61 -14.20
N GLU A 49 -9.79 -36.77 -14.83
CA GLU A 49 -8.82 -37.05 -15.90
C GLU A 49 -9.20 -36.39 -17.23
N GLY A 50 -10.45 -35.93 -17.39
CA GLY A 50 -10.91 -35.28 -18.62
C GLY A 50 -12.30 -34.64 -18.53
N GLY A 51 -12.82 -34.27 -19.70
CA GLY A 51 -14.14 -33.62 -19.86
C GLY A 51 -14.10 -32.08 -19.74
N TRP A 52 -15.27 -31.44 -19.86
CA TRP A 52 -15.38 -29.98 -19.88
C TRP A 52 -14.98 -29.34 -18.53
N GLN A 53 -15.28 -29.99 -17.41
CA GLN A 53 -14.88 -29.53 -16.07
C GLN A 53 -13.36 -29.43 -15.94
N ARG A 54 -12.65 -30.44 -16.48
CA ARG A 54 -11.19 -30.43 -16.49
C ARG A 54 -10.63 -29.30 -17.35
N LYS A 55 -11.21 -29.05 -18.53
CA LYS A 55 -10.86 -27.89 -19.38
C LYS A 55 -11.11 -26.55 -18.69
N VAL A 56 -12.18 -26.40 -17.91
CA VAL A 56 -12.45 -25.18 -17.12
C VAL A 56 -11.39 -24.97 -16.03
N VAL A 57 -10.99 -26.05 -15.34
CA VAL A 57 -9.91 -26.04 -14.35
C VAL A 57 -8.56 -25.70 -14.97
N ASP A 58 -8.16 -26.38 -16.05
CA ASP A 58 -6.86 -26.14 -16.68
C ASP A 58 -6.79 -24.73 -17.29
N TYR A 59 -7.89 -24.23 -17.87
CA TYR A 59 -7.99 -22.83 -18.30
C TYR A 59 -7.89 -21.87 -17.09
N GLY A 60 -8.62 -22.13 -16.00
CA GLY A 60 -8.59 -21.29 -14.80
C GLY A 60 -7.19 -21.23 -14.18
N ASN A 61 -6.51 -22.37 -14.08
CA ASN A 61 -5.14 -22.46 -13.58
C ASN A 61 -4.12 -21.83 -14.56
N HIS A 62 -4.36 -21.87 -15.87
CA HIS A 62 -3.58 -21.10 -16.87
C HIS A 62 -3.82 -19.59 -16.75
N ALA A 63 -5.05 -19.15 -16.50
CA ALA A 63 -5.40 -17.75 -16.27
C ALA A 63 -4.80 -17.21 -14.95
N LEU A 64 -4.83 -18.00 -13.87
CA LEU A 64 -4.17 -17.66 -12.60
C LEU A 64 -2.65 -17.55 -12.77
N ARG A 65 -2.02 -18.45 -13.55
CA ARG A 65 -0.59 -18.36 -13.92
C ARG A 65 -0.25 -17.18 -14.84
N ARG A 66 -1.25 -16.60 -15.52
CA ARG A 66 -1.10 -15.36 -16.32
C ARG A 66 -1.22 -14.08 -15.48
N ILE A 67 -1.68 -14.14 -14.23
CA ILE A 67 -1.69 -12.96 -13.34
C ILE A 67 -0.23 -12.67 -12.95
N PRO A 68 0.39 -11.56 -13.41
CA PRO A 68 1.78 -11.29 -13.08
C PRO A 68 1.86 -10.85 -11.62
N PHE A 69 2.76 -11.44 -10.84
CA PHE A 69 3.06 -10.97 -9.47
C PHE A 69 3.50 -9.49 -9.43
N GLN A 70 3.94 -8.95 -10.57
CA GLN A 70 4.31 -7.55 -10.77
C GLN A 70 3.12 -6.57 -10.63
N GLU A 71 1.87 -6.98 -10.92
CA GLU A 71 0.68 -6.13 -10.66
C GLU A 71 0.40 -5.89 -9.16
N TRP A 72 1.10 -6.58 -8.27
CA TRP A 72 1.11 -6.32 -6.82
C TRP A 72 2.32 -5.51 -6.32
N GLY A 73 3.23 -5.13 -7.23
CA GLY A 73 4.57 -4.66 -6.89
C GLY A 73 5.02 -3.40 -7.64
N LEU A 74 5.26 -3.52 -8.95
CA LEU A 74 6.08 -2.60 -9.71
C LEU A 74 5.62 -2.49 -11.17
N ASN A 75 5.53 -1.25 -11.65
CA ASN A 75 5.79 -0.97 -13.07
C ASN A 75 7.31 -0.92 -13.30
N HIS A 76 7.71 -1.06 -14.57
CA HIS A 76 9.08 -1.09 -15.09
C HIS A 76 9.83 -2.41 -14.75
N SER A 77 10.54 -3.05 -15.69
CA SER A 77 10.93 -2.66 -17.05
C SER A 77 11.02 -3.85 -18.03
N SER A 78 11.21 -3.53 -19.32
CA SER A 78 11.69 -4.42 -20.40
C SER A 78 10.88 -5.69 -20.74
N GLY A 79 9.85 -5.48 -21.57
CA GLY A 79 9.48 -6.24 -22.78
C GLY A 79 9.90 -7.71 -22.96
N SER A 80 8.89 -8.57 -23.11
CA SER A 80 8.96 -9.76 -23.98
C SER A 80 7.64 -9.93 -24.72
N SER A 81 7.70 -10.38 -25.97
CA SER A 81 6.52 -10.51 -26.85
C SER A 81 5.68 -11.73 -26.48
N TYR A 82 4.50 -11.51 -25.92
CA TYR A 82 3.54 -12.59 -25.62
C TYR A 82 2.44 -12.67 -26.71
N PRO A 83 2.21 -13.83 -27.33
CA PRO A 83 1.17 -13.98 -28.34
C PRO A 83 -0.23 -13.84 -27.71
N CYS A 84 -0.98 -12.86 -28.23
CA CYS A 84 -2.29 -12.47 -27.72
C CYS A 84 -3.41 -13.45 -28.12
N ASN A 85 -3.36 -14.69 -27.63
CA ASN A 85 -4.60 -15.45 -27.44
C ASN A 85 -5.35 -14.86 -26.22
N THR A 86 -6.02 -13.73 -26.49
CA THR A 86 -6.90 -12.97 -25.62
C THR A 86 -8.36 -13.43 -25.78
N GLN A 87 -8.59 -14.71 -25.51
CA GLN A 87 -9.92 -15.26 -25.24
C GLN A 87 -9.91 -15.72 -23.77
N SER A 88 -10.59 -15.06 -22.81
CA SER A 88 -11.72 -14.15 -22.94
C SER A 88 -11.55 -12.86 -22.11
N PRO A 89 -11.96 -11.67 -22.62
CA PRO A 89 -12.03 -10.44 -21.83
C PRO A 89 -12.97 -10.56 -20.62
N PHE A 90 -13.86 -11.56 -20.61
CA PHE A 90 -14.72 -11.94 -19.48
C PHE A 90 -13.95 -12.08 -18.16
N PHE A 91 -12.76 -12.69 -18.14
CA PHE A 91 -12.01 -12.91 -16.89
C PHE A 91 -11.44 -11.60 -16.33
N TYR A 92 -10.94 -10.71 -17.20
CA TYR A 92 -10.53 -9.37 -16.79
C TYR A 92 -11.72 -8.54 -16.30
N LEU A 93 -12.87 -8.58 -17.00
CA LEU A 93 -14.11 -7.93 -16.55
C LEU A 93 -14.60 -8.49 -15.21
N ALA A 94 -14.57 -9.80 -15.00
CA ALA A 94 -15.00 -10.44 -13.75
C ALA A 94 -14.09 -10.07 -12.58
N TYR A 95 -12.77 -10.09 -12.77
CA TYR A 95 -11.81 -9.63 -11.77
C TYR A 95 -11.98 -8.14 -11.45
N ARG A 96 -12.10 -7.29 -12.48
CA ARG A 96 -12.31 -5.84 -12.33
C ARG A 96 -13.64 -5.52 -11.65
N ALA A 97 -14.72 -6.23 -11.96
CA ALA A 97 -16.02 -6.10 -11.31
C ALA A 97 -15.97 -6.55 -9.84
N TRP A 98 -15.32 -7.67 -9.53
CA TRP A 98 -15.12 -8.15 -8.16
C TRP A 98 -14.26 -7.17 -7.32
N SER A 99 -13.19 -6.65 -7.91
CA SER A 99 -12.31 -5.66 -7.28
C SER A 99 -13.05 -4.35 -6.97
N HIS A 100 -13.76 -3.78 -7.96
CA HIS A 100 -14.60 -2.59 -7.76
C HIS A 100 -15.72 -2.85 -6.74
N TRP A 101 -16.39 -4.00 -6.78
CA TRP A 101 -17.42 -4.35 -5.80
C TRP A 101 -16.84 -4.41 -4.37
N ARG A 102 -15.66 -5.01 -4.20
CA ARG A 102 -14.95 -5.01 -2.91
C ARG A 102 -14.52 -3.62 -2.45
N ALA A 103 -14.05 -2.77 -3.37
CA ALA A 103 -13.69 -1.39 -3.06
C ALA A 103 -14.92 -0.58 -2.62
N ILE A 104 -16.04 -0.66 -3.35
CA ILE A 104 -17.31 -0.01 -3.01
C ILE A 104 -17.82 -0.49 -1.64
N LYS A 105 -17.79 -1.81 -1.37
CA LYS A 105 -18.21 -2.34 -0.07
C LYS A 105 -17.26 -1.95 1.08
N GLY A 106 -15.97 -1.80 0.81
CA GLY A 106 -15.00 -1.21 1.74
C GLY A 106 -15.34 0.25 2.06
N GLY A 107 -15.52 1.08 1.03
CA GLY A 107 -15.88 2.49 1.16
C GLY A 107 -17.20 2.70 1.90
N GLN A 108 -18.26 1.95 1.56
CA GLN A 108 -19.54 1.96 2.28
C GLN A 108 -19.39 1.61 3.77
N HIS A 109 -18.48 0.68 4.12
CA HIS A 109 -18.24 0.34 5.52
C HIS A 109 -17.45 1.42 6.27
N VAL A 110 -16.45 2.04 5.63
CA VAL A 110 -15.70 3.17 6.22
C VAL A 110 -16.62 4.38 6.41
N GLN A 111 -17.46 4.70 5.41
CA GLN A 111 -18.47 5.75 5.52
C GLN A 111 -19.44 5.49 6.68
N PHE A 112 -19.94 4.26 6.82
CA PHE A 112 -20.77 3.87 7.96
C PHE A 112 -20.08 4.09 9.32
N LEU A 113 -18.80 3.73 9.46
CA LEU A 113 -18.04 3.94 10.69
C LEU A 113 -17.86 5.44 11.03
N ILE A 114 -17.64 6.28 10.02
CA ILE A 114 -17.53 7.73 10.16
C ILE A 114 -18.90 8.35 10.53
N SER A 115 -19.96 8.04 9.79
CA SER A 115 -21.31 8.58 10.02
C SER A 115 -21.86 8.24 11.41
N ASN A 116 -21.57 7.05 11.93
CA ASN A 116 -21.96 6.64 13.28
C ASN A 116 -20.93 7.05 14.36
N LYS A 117 -19.87 7.79 14.01
CA LYS A 117 -18.79 8.24 14.91
C LYS A 117 -18.12 7.11 15.71
N LEU A 118 -18.04 5.90 15.12
CA LEU A 118 -17.51 4.69 15.76
C LEU A 118 -15.97 4.58 15.68
N LEU A 119 -15.27 5.68 15.43
CA LEU A 119 -13.82 5.75 15.28
C LEU A 119 -13.21 6.54 16.44
N SER A 120 -12.68 5.83 17.43
CA SER A 120 -11.84 6.41 18.47
C SER A 120 -10.43 6.66 17.93
N ILE A 121 -9.99 7.93 17.89
CA ILE A 121 -8.57 8.26 17.71
C ILE A 121 -7.84 7.88 19.01
N THR A 122 -6.68 7.25 18.90
CA THR A 122 -5.91 6.79 20.07
C THR A 122 -4.41 6.93 19.75
N PRO A 123 -3.61 7.64 20.58
CA PRO A 123 -2.17 7.71 20.40
C PRO A 123 -1.54 6.32 20.63
N SER A 124 -0.40 6.06 20.00
CA SER A 124 0.23 4.73 20.01
C SER A 124 1.72 4.84 20.34
N PRO A 125 2.13 4.60 21.60
CA PRO A 125 3.51 4.85 22.04
C PRO A 125 4.56 4.04 21.26
N ILE A 126 4.16 2.91 20.66
CA ILE A 126 4.97 2.09 19.76
C ILE A 126 5.41 2.87 18.50
N LEU A 127 4.50 3.64 17.90
CA LEU A 127 4.86 4.51 16.77
C LEU A 127 5.64 5.72 17.27
N ASP A 128 5.23 6.30 18.40
CA ASP A 128 5.88 7.48 18.97
C ASP A 128 7.36 7.22 19.28
N SER A 129 7.75 6.02 19.74
CA SER A 129 9.16 5.62 19.87
C SER A 129 9.86 5.51 18.51
N VAL A 130 9.26 4.81 17.54
CA VAL A 130 9.87 4.57 16.21
C VAL A 130 10.10 5.87 15.42
N TYR A 131 9.25 6.89 15.62
CA TYR A 131 9.46 8.22 15.04
C TYR A 131 10.33 9.14 15.91
N SER A 132 10.39 8.94 17.23
CA SER A 132 11.27 9.71 18.13
C SER A 132 12.76 9.47 17.86
N ASP A 133 13.15 8.24 17.47
CA ASP A 133 14.50 7.91 16.99
C ASP A 133 14.94 8.81 15.80
N ARG A 134 13.99 9.41 15.08
CA ARG A 134 14.21 10.21 13.86
C ARG A 134 13.90 11.71 14.02
N LYS A 135 13.61 12.16 15.24
CA LYS A 135 13.35 13.57 15.61
C LYS A 135 14.36 14.60 15.06
N PRO A 136 15.69 14.35 14.95
CA PRO A 136 16.59 15.30 14.28
C PRO A 136 16.22 15.60 12.82
N LEU A 137 15.68 14.65 12.05
CA LEU A 137 15.31 14.87 10.65
C LEU A 137 14.09 15.80 10.47
N LEU A 138 13.25 15.90 11.52
CA LEU A 138 12.03 16.71 11.58
C LEU A 138 12.28 18.13 12.13
N THR A 139 13.44 18.40 12.72
CA THR A 139 13.67 19.68 13.42
C THR A 139 13.80 20.84 12.44
N GLY A 140 14.54 20.65 11.33
CA GLY A 140 14.63 21.60 10.21
C GLY A 140 13.40 21.65 9.28
N LEU A 141 12.19 21.46 9.83
CA LEU A 141 10.91 21.71 9.16
C LEU A 141 10.05 22.74 9.91
N LYS A 142 10.53 23.24 11.06
CA LYS A 142 9.76 24.15 11.92
C LYS A 142 9.73 25.59 11.44
N ASP A 143 10.69 26.00 10.61
CA ASP A 143 10.92 27.40 10.24
C ASP A 143 9.87 27.95 9.26
N ALA A 144 8.93 27.12 8.79
CA ALA A 144 7.94 27.48 7.79
C ALA A 144 6.66 28.15 8.33
N GLN A 145 6.21 27.85 9.56
CA GLN A 145 4.90 28.34 10.07
C GLN A 145 4.86 28.54 11.60
N THR A 146 5.38 29.67 12.09
CA THR A 146 4.78 30.57 13.12
C THR A 146 5.70 31.78 13.33
N GLN A 147 5.14 33.00 13.27
CA GLN A 147 5.76 34.29 13.61
C GLN A 147 4.89 34.96 14.70
N THR A 148 5.33 35.79 15.65
CA THR A 148 6.62 36.38 16.14
C THR A 148 6.29 37.03 17.53
N PRO A 149 7.16 37.77 18.27
CA PRO A 149 8.62 38.01 18.22
C PRO A 149 9.35 37.29 19.40
N THR A 150 10.65 37.42 19.73
CA THR A 150 11.65 38.52 19.67
C THR A 150 13.09 37.99 19.49
N GLU A 151 14.04 38.89 19.19
CA GLU A 151 15.50 38.67 19.05
C GLU A 151 16.18 37.98 20.29
N GLU A 152 17.42 37.46 20.26
CA GLU A 152 18.60 37.90 19.48
C GLU A 152 19.65 36.76 19.23
N ALA A 153 20.62 37.06 18.35
CA ALA A 153 21.82 36.30 17.89
C ALA A 153 22.40 35.14 18.75
N ALA A 154 23.00 34.05 18.20
CA ALA A 154 23.23 33.55 16.82
C ALA A 154 23.78 32.07 16.95
N LYS A 155 24.62 31.39 16.12
CA LYS A 155 25.47 31.73 14.95
C LYS A 155 25.97 30.46 14.23
N ALA A 156 26.23 30.56 12.91
CA ALA A 156 27.06 29.69 12.04
C ALA A 156 26.66 28.19 11.84
N GLY A 157 26.38 27.82 10.58
CA GLY A 157 26.22 26.43 10.14
C GLY A 157 25.51 26.34 8.77
N ASP A 158 26.28 26.15 7.70
CA ASP A 158 25.83 26.14 6.29
C ASP A 158 24.63 25.21 6.01
N ALA A 159 23.67 25.71 5.22
CA ALA A 159 22.47 24.98 4.78
C ALA A 159 22.09 25.43 3.36
N GLY A 160 22.64 24.76 2.34
CA GLY A 160 22.39 25.06 0.94
C GLY A 160 20.97 24.68 0.45
N ASN A 161 20.66 25.06 -0.79
CA ASN A 161 19.38 24.76 -1.45
C ASN A 161 19.15 23.24 -1.62
N ASP A 162 18.47 22.62 -0.65
CA ASP A 162 17.79 21.34 -0.87
C ASP A 162 16.64 21.56 -1.89
N PRO A 163 16.63 20.87 -3.05
CA PRO A 163 15.57 21.05 -4.04
C PRO A 163 14.23 20.51 -3.51
N GLU A 164 13.14 21.25 -3.74
CA GLU A 164 11.80 20.88 -3.25
C GLU A 164 11.38 19.49 -3.73
N GLU A 165 11.40 18.51 -2.82
CA GLU A 165 10.99 17.15 -3.17
C GLU A 165 9.46 17.09 -3.38
N PRO A 166 8.98 16.58 -4.54
CA PRO A 166 7.56 16.62 -4.89
C PRO A 166 6.71 15.78 -3.91
N ALA A 167 7.21 14.62 -3.49
CA ALA A 167 6.58 13.79 -2.48
C ALA A 167 7.11 14.04 -1.05
N GLY A 168 7.97 15.05 -0.87
CA GLY A 168 8.56 15.45 0.42
C GLY A 168 9.69 14.54 0.90
N LYS A 169 10.33 14.97 2.00
CA LYS A 169 11.45 14.28 2.65
C LYS A 169 10.98 12.97 3.28
N VAL A 170 11.59 11.86 2.86
CA VAL A 170 11.29 10.52 3.37
C VAL A 170 11.62 10.41 4.87
N LEU A 171 10.67 9.93 5.66
CA LEU A 171 10.77 9.79 7.11
C LEU A 171 11.12 8.36 7.55
N LEU A 172 10.64 7.34 6.83
CA LEU A 172 10.91 5.92 7.14
C LEU A 172 11.93 5.30 6.19
N CYS A 173 12.84 4.48 6.71
CA CYS A 173 13.73 3.62 5.90
C CYS A 173 13.32 2.15 6.04
N ARG A 174 13.83 1.29 5.14
CA ARG A 174 13.56 -0.16 5.09
C ARG A 174 13.69 -0.87 6.44
N GLU A 175 14.80 -0.65 7.16
CA GLU A 175 15.02 -1.21 8.52
C GLU A 175 13.94 -0.78 9.53
N THR A 176 13.37 0.41 9.36
CA THR A 176 12.32 0.94 10.23
C THR A 176 11.00 0.23 9.96
N ALA A 177 10.70 -0.13 8.70
CA ALA A 177 9.56 -0.97 8.35
C ALA A 177 9.65 -2.36 9.00
N ALA A 178 10.84 -2.99 9.00
CA ALA A 178 11.08 -4.28 9.65
C ALA A 178 10.93 -4.23 11.18
N LYS A 179 11.41 -3.15 11.83
CA LYS A 179 11.17 -2.91 13.27
C LYS A 179 9.68 -2.74 13.56
N LEU A 180 8.98 -1.96 12.75
CA LEU A 180 7.56 -1.62 12.92
C LEU A 180 6.64 -2.83 12.66
N GLY A 181 6.92 -3.65 11.65
CA GLY A 181 6.18 -4.89 11.36
C GLY A 181 6.24 -5.91 12.49
N LYS A 182 7.40 -6.01 13.16
CA LYS A 182 7.58 -6.81 14.38
C LYS A 182 6.83 -6.19 15.57
N ALA A 183 6.96 -4.88 15.78
CA ALA A 183 6.33 -4.18 16.91
C ALA A 183 4.79 -4.08 16.82
N LEU A 184 4.20 -4.27 15.64
CA LEU A 184 2.74 -4.37 15.44
C LEU A 184 2.23 -5.82 15.32
N GLU A 185 3.07 -6.83 15.55
CA GLU A 185 2.75 -8.27 15.42
C GLU A 185 2.19 -8.68 14.03
N HIS A 186 2.48 -7.90 12.99
CA HIS A 186 1.79 -8.00 11.70
C HIS A 186 2.77 -7.88 10.52
N PRO A 187 3.60 -8.90 10.24
CA PRO A 187 4.66 -8.83 9.22
C PRO A 187 4.17 -8.51 7.81
N GLU A 188 2.89 -8.76 7.51
CA GLU A 188 2.24 -8.34 6.27
C GLU A 188 2.32 -6.81 6.02
N ILE A 189 2.49 -5.98 7.06
CA ILE A 189 2.64 -4.52 6.91
C ILE A 189 4.02 -4.11 6.39
N GLU A 190 5.04 -4.94 6.58
CA GLU A 190 6.43 -4.67 6.19
C GLU A 190 6.53 -4.55 4.66
N ALA A 191 5.93 -5.50 3.93
CA ALA A 191 5.91 -5.49 2.47
C ALA A 191 5.09 -4.31 1.87
N GLU A 192 4.02 -3.88 2.54
CA GLU A 192 3.26 -2.68 2.12
C GLU A 192 4.06 -1.39 2.37
N LEU A 193 4.78 -1.32 3.50
CA LEU A 193 5.66 -0.19 3.82
C LEU A 193 6.86 -0.10 2.88
N GLU A 194 7.51 -1.22 2.55
CA GLU A 194 8.62 -1.23 1.58
C GLU A 194 8.18 -0.72 0.20
N ARG A 195 7.04 -1.21 -0.32
CA ARG A 195 6.47 -0.72 -1.58
C ARG A 195 6.11 0.76 -1.50
N ALA A 196 5.50 1.20 -0.41
CA ALA A 196 5.07 2.58 -0.26
C ALA A 196 6.27 3.55 -0.10
N ILE A 197 7.36 3.16 0.60
CA ILE A 197 8.62 3.90 0.63
C ILE A 197 9.20 4.03 -0.78
N TRP A 198 9.32 2.91 -1.52
CA TRP A 198 9.81 2.92 -2.90
C TRP A 198 8.97 3.83 -3.81
N GLN A 199 7.65 3.85 -3.66
CA GLN A 199 6.76 4.77 -4.39
C GLN A 199 6.99 6.26 -4.04
N VAL A 200 7.48 6.61 -2.84
CA VAL A 200 7.92 7.98 -2.53
C VAL A 200 9.24 8.27 -3.25
N GLU A 201 10.24 7.40 -3.07
CA GLU A 201 11.58 7.54 -3.65
C GLU A 201 11.52 7.71 -5.17
N GLN A 202 10.76 6.86 -5.88
CA GLN A 202 10.57 6.97 -7.33
C GLN A 202 9.95 8.30 -7.75
N SER A 203 8.94 8.80 -7.03
CA SER A 203 8.33 10.08 -7.37
C SER A 203 9.24 11.28 -7.07
N ASN A 204 10.13 11.19 -6.08
CA ASN A 204 11.17 12.20 -5.87
C ASN A 204 12.25 12.11 -6.97
N GLN A 205 12.61 10.91 -7.44
CA GLN A 205 13.51 10.74 -8.60
C GLN A 205 12.92 11.31 -9.89
N ALA A 206 11.63 11.10 -10.16
CA ALA A 206 10.94 11.64 -11.33
C ALA A 206 10.95 13.18 -11.35
N GLY A 207 10.52 13.85 -10.28
CA GLY A 207 10.54 15.32 -10.21
C GLY A 207 11.95 15.92 -10.24
N ARG A 208 12.96 15.21 -9.71
CA ARG A 208 14.38 15.57 -9.87
C ARG A 208 14.85 15.50 -11.33
N GLN A 209 14.32 14.57 -12.13
CA GLN A 209 14.62 14.49 -13.58
C GLN A 209 13.89 15.59 -14.36
N GLU A 210 12.62 15.86 -14.06
CA GLU A 210 11.83 16.94 -14.68
C GLU A 210 12.49 18.31 -14.46
N THR A 211 12.93 18.61 -13.23
CA THR A 211 13.61 19.87 -12.88
C THR A 211 15.05 20.01 -13.41
N VAL A 212 15.66 18.92 -13.89
CA VAL A 212 16.94 18.96 -14.62
C VAL A 212 16.73 19.18 -16.11
N ASN A 213 15.71 18.55 -16.71
CA ASN A 213 15.37 18.76 -18.12
C ASN A 213 14.91 20.20 -18.38
N SER A 214 14.03 20.76 -17.54
CA SER A 214 13.55 22.14 -17.70
C SER A 214 14.62 23.23 -17.53
N LYS A 215 15.79 22.88 -16.95
CA LYS A 215 16.99 23.73 -16.87
C LYS A 215 17.98 23.52 -18.01
N LYS A 216 17.67 22.62 -18.96
CA LYS A 216 18.50 22.30 -20.13
C LYS A 216 17.88 22.81 -21.43
N ASP A 217 16.55 22.93 -21.45
CA ASP A 217 15.76 23.41 -22.58
C ASP A 217 15.56 24.96 -22.56
N ASN A 218 16.24 25.67 -21.66
CA ASN A 218 16.07 27.10 -21.35
C ASN A 218 17.41 27.75 -20.92
#